data_AF-A0A9X6R1A7-F1
#
_entry.id   AF-A0A9X6R1A7-F1
#
_cell.length_a   1.000
_cell.length_b   1.000
_cell.length_c   1.000
_cell.angle_alpha   90.00
_cell.angle_beta   90.00
_cell.angle_gamma   90.00
#
_symmetry.space_group_name_H-M   'P 1'
#
loop_
_entity.id
_entity.type
_entity.pdbx_description
1 polymer ?
#
loop_
_entity_poly.entity_id
_entity_poly.type
_entity_poly.pdbx_seq_one_letter_code
_entity_poly.pdbx_strand_id
1 'polypeptide(L)' 'MELIISSLFLFIIFLFLSLVLSGKAQQVAKEVLKEIINGPEGKMLVGFFGTLLVIGILFLVYYLLNK' A
#
# COMPACT_ATOMS: atom_id res chain seq x y z
N MET A 1 2.71 -4.29 18.87
CA MET A 1 2.10 -5.22 17.89
C MET A 1 0.72 -4.73 17.46
N GLU A 2 -0.15 -4.36 18.41
CA GLU A 2 -1.50 -3.80 18.12
C GLU A 2 -1.47 -2.50 17.32
N LEU A 3 -0.54 -1.57 17.59
CA LEU A 3 -0.41 -0.30 16.86
C LEU A 3 -0.09 -0.47 15.37
N ILE A 4 0.75 -1.44 15.02
CA ILE A 4 1.14 -1.72 13.63
C ILE A 4 -0.05 -2.26 12.84
N ILE A 5 -0.85 -3.13 13.47
CA ILE A 5 -2.07 -3.70 12.88
C ILE A 5 -3.13 -2.61 12.66
N SER A 6 -3.30 -1.71 13.63
CA SER A 6 -4.21 -0.57 13.50
C SER A 6 -3.77 0.43 12.40
N SER A 7 -2.46 0.69 12.29
CA SER A 7 -1.88 1.53 11.23
C SER A 7 -2.10 0.92 9.84
N LEU A 8 -1.92 -0.41 9.71
CA LEU A 8 -2.26 -1.17 8.51
C LEU A 8 -3.75 -1.10 8.14
N PHE A 9 -4.62 -1.23 9.14
CA PHE A 9 -6.07 -1.20 8.92
C PHE A 9 -6.54 0.19 8.44
N LEU A 10 -6.00 1.25 9.04
CA LEU A 10 -6.25 2.63 8.59
C LEU A 10 -5.73 2.86 7.17
N PHE A 11 -4.53 2.38 6.85
CA PHE A 11 -3.98 2.50 5.50
C PHE A 11 -4.89 1.84 4.45
N ILE A 12 -5.40 0.64 4.73
CA ILE A 12 -6.34 -0.06 3.85
C ILE A 12 -7.66 0.71 3.70
N ILE A 13 -8.25 1.16 4.81
CA ILE A 13 -9.49 1.95 4.80
C ILE A 13 -9.34 3.19 3.93
N PHE A 14 -8.27 3.96 4.13
CA PHE A 14 -8.03 5.17 3.35
C PHE A 14 -7.76 4.87 1.87
N LEU A 15 -7.10 3.74 1.55
CA LEU A 15 -6.94 3.25 0.18
C LEU A 15 -8.28 3.00 -0.50
N PHE A 16 -9.19 2.29 0.18
CA PHE A 16 -10.54 2.06 -0.33
C PHE A 16 -11.33 3.37 -0.46
N LEU A 17 -11.29 4.25 0.54
CA LEU A 17 -11.92 5.58 0.45
C LEU A 17 -11.38 6.37 -0.74
N SER A 18 -10.08 6.33 -1.01
CA SER A 18 -9.45 7.02 -2.14
C SER A 18 -9.89 6.49 -3.52
N LEU A 19 -10.25 5.21 -3.58
CA LEU A 19 -10.76 4.55 -4.79
C LEU A 19 -12.27 4.74 -4.98
N VAL A 20 -13.03 4.75 -3.89
CA VAL A 20 -14.52 4.79 -3.90
C VAL A 20 -15.05 6.22 -3.93
N LEU A 21 -14.41 7.17 -3.24
CA LEU A 21 -14.83 8.57 -3.21
C LEU A 21 -14.41 9.30 -4.49
N SER A 22 -15.21 10.27 -4.90
CA SER A 22 -14.91 11.18 -6.02
C SER A 22 -14.94 12.64 -5.57
N GLY A 23 -14.16 13.49 -6.25
CA GLY A 23 -14.14 14.94 -5.98
C GLY A 23 -13.31 15.32 -4.75
N LYS A 24 -13.81 16.25 -3.93
CA LYS A 24 -13.05 16.85 -2.81
C LYS A 24 -12.67 15.83 -1.73
N ALA A 25 -13.56 14.89 -1.43
CA ALA A 25 -13.32 13.82 -0.45
C ALA A 25 -12.23 12.84 -0.90
N GLN A 26 -12.10 12.62 -2.22
CA GLN A 26 -11.03 11.80 -2.79
C GLN A 26 -9.65 12.45 -2.61
N GLN A 27 -9.57 13.78 -2.79
CA GLN A 27 -8.32 14.52 -2.62
C GLN A 27 -7.83 14.45 -1.17
N VAL A 28 -8.74 14.65 -0.20
CA VAL A 28 -8.41 14.53 1.23
C VAL A 28 -7.94 13.11 1.58
N ALA A 29 -8.62 12.08 1.08
CA ALA A 29 -8.19 10.69 1.31
C ALA A 29 -6.80 10.40 0.71
N LYS A 30 -6.48 10.99 -0.45
CA LYS A 30 -5.15 10.87 -1.08
C LYS A 30 -4.07 11.62 -0.31
N GLU A 31 -4.36 12.78 0.24
CA GLU A 31 -3.42 13.54 1.08
C GLU A 31 -3.09 12.76 2.35
N VAL A 32 -4.11 12.25 3.05
CA VAL A 32 -3.91 11.45 4.26
C VAL A 32 -3.13 10.17 3.95
N LEU A 33 -3.44 9.48 2.85
CA LEU A 33 -2.63 8.34 2.39
C LEU A 33 -1.17 8.73 2.14
N LYS A 34 -0.95 9.88 1.51
CA LYS A 34 0.40 10.36 1.19
C LYS A 34 1.17 10.68 2.45
N GLU A 35 0.54 11.24 3.48
CA GLU A 35 1.15 11.45 4.80
C GLU A 35 1.47 10.13 5.49
N ILE A 36 0.54 9.17 5.49
CA ILE A 36 0.75 7.84 6.06
C ILE A 36 1.95 7.16 5.36
N ILE A 37 1.98 7.15 4.03
CA ILE A 37 3.07 6.58 3.21
C ILE A 37 4.41 7.27 3.48
N ASN A 38 4.41 8.60 3.59
CA ASN A 38 5.64 9.36 3.83
C ASN A 38 6.14 9.26 5.28
N GLY A 39 5.27 8.85 6.21
CA GLY A 39 5.64 8.53 7.58
C GLY A 39 6.57 7.31 7.69
N PRO A 40 7.30 7.16 8.80
CA PRO A 40 8.24 6.05 8.99
C PRO A 40 7.57 4.67 8.89
N GLU A 41 6.36 4.53 9.41
CA GLU A 41 5.57 3.29 9.34
C GLU A 41 5.10 2.98 7.92
N GLY A 42 4.60 3.98 7.18
CA GLY A 42 4.17 3.80 5.79
C GLY A 42 5.32 3.51 4.84
N LYS A 43 6.51 4.08 5.07
CA LYS A 43 7.72 3.71 4.31
C LYS A 43 8.10 2.25 4.51
N MET A 44 7.99 1.73 5.73
CA MET A 44 8.21 0.31 6.00
C MET A 44 7.16 -0.55 5.30
N LEU A 45 5.88 -0.16 5.31
CA LEU A 45 4.81 -0.88 4.63
C LEU A 45 4.99 -0.88 3.11
N VAL A 46 5.26 0.29 2.49
CA VAL A 46 5.53 0.40 1.06
C VAL A 46 6.78 -0.38 0.66
N GLY A 47 7.83 -0.36 1.49
CA GLY A 47 9.01 -1.19 1.30
C GLY A 47 8.67 -2.67 1.31
N PHE A 48 7.93 -3.13 2.32
CA PHE A 48 7.54 -4.52 2.47
C PHE A 48 6.67 -5.02 1.29
N PHE A 49 5.60 -4.31 0.97
CA PHE A 49 4.72 -4.67 -0.15
C PHE A 49 5.43 -4.52 -1.50
N GLY A 50 6.26 -3.49 -1.68
CA GLY A 50 7.05 -3.27 -2.89
C GLY A 50 8.03 -4.41 -3.14
N THR A 51 8.76 -4.85 -2.12
CA THR A 51 9.66 -6.00 -2.20
C THR A 51 8.92 -7.29 -2.55
N LEU A 52 7.78 -7.56 -1.91
CA LEU A 52 6.96 -8.74 -2.23
C LEU A 52 6.47 -8.72 -3.68
N LEU A 53 6.08 -7.54 -4.19
CA LEU A 53 5.66 -7.36 -5.58
C LEU A 53 6.79 -7.69 -6.57
N VAL A 54 8.00 -7.17 -6.31
CA VAL A 54 9.19 -7.44 -7.14
C VAL A 54 9.53 -8.94 -7.14
N ILE A 55 9.54 -9.58 -5.96
CA ILE A 55 9.79 -11.01 -5.84
C ILE A 55 8.73 -11.81 -6.61
N GLY A 56 7.45 -11.47 -6.47
CA GLY A 56 6.36 -12.12 -7.18
C GLY A 56 6.48 -12.02 -8.70
N ILE A 57 6.86 -10.85 -9.21
CA ILE A 57 7.11 -10.65 -10.66
C ILE A 57 8.29 -11.49 -11.13
N LEU A 58 9.41 -11.48 -10.41
CA LEU A 58 10.59 -12.28 -10.76
C LEU A 58 10.28 -13.77 -10.78
N PHE A 59 9.52 -14.25 -9.79
CA PHE A 59 9.07 -15.64 -9.73
C PHE A 59 8.15 -15.99 -10.90
N LEU A 60 7.22 -15.11 -11.25
CA LEU A 60 6.32 -15.30 -12.40
C LEU A 60 7.10 -15.35 -13.72
N VAL A 61 8.06 -14.45 -13.91
CA VAL A 61 8.92 -14.44 -15.11
C VAL A 61 9.76 -15.71 -15.19
N TYR A 62 10.37 -16.13 -14.08
CA TYR A 62 11.12 -17.38 -14.00
C TYR A 62 10.25 -18.59 -14.35
N TYR A 63 9.03 -18.65 -13.82
CA TYR A 63 8.08 -19.71 -14.10
C TYR A 63 7.67 -19.74 -15.59
N LEU A 64 7.43 -18.57 -16.19
CA LEU A 64 7.08 -18.46 -17.62
C LEU A 64 8.24 -18.84 -18.55
N LEU A 65 9.49 -18.55 -18.16
CA LEU A 65 10.68 -18.86 -18.95
C LEU A 65 11.12 -20.33 -18.86
N ASN A 66 10.78 -21.01 -17.76
CA ASN A 66 11.13 -22.43 -17.53
C ASN A 66 9.93 -23.37 -17.74
N LYS A 67 8.89 -22.90 -18.42
CA LYS A 67 7.74 -23.68 -18.86
C LYS A 67 7.93 -24.09 -20.33
#